data_AF-A0A6C0K8J8-F1
#
_entry.id   AF-A0A6C0K8J8-F1
#
_cell.length_a   1.000
_cell.length_b   1.000
_cell.length_c   1.000
_cell.angle_alpha   90.00
_cell.angle_beta   90.00
_cell.angle_gamma   90.00
#
_symmetry.space_group_name_H-M   'P 1'
#
loop_
_entity.id
_entity.type
_entity.pdbx_description
1 polymer ?
#
loop_
_entity_poly.entity_id
_entity_poly.type
_entity_poly.pdbx_seq_one_letter_code
_entity_poly.pdbx_strand_id
1 'polypeptide(L)'
;MSDDNSVVDTAVATNVSVEPVEAVEPVEAVEPVETVEPVETVEPEATTAVPATEAAQAAQATPPNVKKIVFALPGDNFSSKFLISWTATISKLWETRKYDIMISPATGSFVPFVRMTTLGLDVLRGQDQKPFNGQPFDVWITIDSDIVFTYEQVEKLIEATEEHPVVAGMYRMADLTNYAFVKDWDTTYFKANGTFKFIKPEDIEVWKKETEFKYYPVVYSGMGFMAIRKEVFDNIKYPYFDSEIATIEADDGTVIRDICSEDVSFCKKITQAGYQIMVNTDIRVGHIKSLVI
;
A
#
# COMPACT_ATOMS: atom_id res chain seq x y z
N MET A 1 -47.21 35.35 37.67
CA MET A 1 -47.41 35.06 36.24
C MET A 1 -46.25 34.20 35.82
N SER A 2 -46.50 32.90 35.93
CA SER A 2 -45.74 31.79 35.38
C SER A 2 -45.73 31.87 33.86
N ASP A 3 -44.63 31.49 33.22
CA ASP A 3 -44.67 30.58 32.07
C ASP A 3 -43.32 29.86 31.97
N ASP A 4 -43.41 28.60 32.34
CA ASP A 4 -42.46 27.51 32.20
C ASP A 4 -42.79 26.85 30.86
N ASN A 5 -41.78 26.58 30.00
CA ASN A 5 -42.03 25.80 28.80
C ASN A 5 -40.89 24.79 28.60
N SER A 6 -40.96 23.75 29.41
CA SER A 6 -40.37 22.45 29.20
C SER A 6 -40.89 21.84 27.89
N VAL A 7 -39.99 21.52 26.96
CA VAL A 7 -40.32 20.69 25.79
C VAL A 7 -40.38 19.25 26.26
N VAL A 8 -41.58 18.68 26.21
CA VAL A 8 -41.90 17.29 26.54
C VAL A 8 -41.88 16.48 25.24
N ASP A 9 -41.08 15.41 25.22
CA ASP A 9 -41.08 14.38 24.18
C ASP A 9 -42.44 13.68 24.14
N THR A 10 -43.18 13.85 23.04
CA THR A 10 -44.40 13.10 22.78
C THR A 10 -44.10 12.01 21.75
N ALA A 11 -43.95 10.78 22.24
CA ALA A 11 -43.87 9.58 21.41
C ALA A 11 -45.20 9.39 20.65
N VAL A 12 -45.15 9.43 19.31
CA VAL A 12 -46.27 9.07 18.44
C VAL A 12 -46.19 7.56 18.21
N ALA A 13 -47.11 6.83 18.83
CA ALA A 13 -47.31 5.40 18.57
C ALA A 13 -48.08 5.24 17.24
N THR A 14 -47.38 4.86 16.18
CA THR A 14 -48.01 4.37 14.95
C THR A 14 -48.17 2.85 15.03
N ASN A 15 -49.41 2.40 15.21
CA ASN A 15 -49.80 1.01 15.03
C ASN A 15 -49.72 0.66 13.54
N VAL A 16 -48.72 -0.14 13.15
CA VAL A 16 -48.71 -0.84 11.86
C VAL A 16 -49.07 -2.29 12.11
N SER A 17 -50.18 -2.72 11.51
CA SER A 17 -50.63 -4.11 11.48
C SER A 17 -49.64 -4.95 10.69
N VAL A 18 -49.06 -5.97 11.32
CA VAL A 18 -48.18 -6.95 10.67
C VAL A 18 -49.03 -8.17 10.30
N GLU A 19 -49.16 -8.47 9.00
CA GLU A 19 -49.76 -9.73 8.54
C GLU A 19 -48.81 -10.91 8.81
N PRO A 20 -49.33 -12.12 9.12
CA PRO A 20 -48.50 -13.26 9.46
C PRO A 20 -47.74 -13.78 8.23
N VAL A 21 -46.44 -14.03 8.42
CA VAL A 21 -45.58 -14.67 7.41
C VAL A 21 -45.91 -16.16 7.37
N GLU A 22 -46.27 -16.68 6.18
CA GLU A 22 -46.48 -18.12 5.98
C GLU A 22 -45.19 -18.90 6.25
N ALA A 23 -45.32 -20.04 6.93
CA ALA A 23 -44.22 -20.92 7.27
C ALA A 23 -43.64 -21.58 6.00
N VAL A 24 -42.33 -21.45 5.81
CA VAL A 24 -41.58 -22.14 4.75
C VAL A 24 -41.40 -23.61 5.16
N GLU A 25 -41.80 -24.55 4.29
CA GLU A 25 -41.65 -25.99 4.53
C GLU A 25 -40.16 -26.41 4.62
N PRO A 26 -39.84 -27.45 5.42
CA PRO A 26 -38.47 -27.88 5.60
C PRO A 26 -37.89 -28.53 4.34
N VAL A 27 -36.65 -28.18 4.02
CA VAL A 27 -35.86 -28.75 2.92
C VAL A 27 -35.53 -30.21 3.23
N GLU A 28 -35.84 -31.13 2.32
CA GLU A 28 -35.51 -32.55 2.46
C GLU A 28 -33.98 -32.78 2.57
N ALA A 29 -33.61 -33.72 3.44
CA ALA A 29 -32.24 -34.09 3.70
C ALA A 29 -31.62 -34.82 2.49
N VAL A 30 -30.43 -34.37 2.07
CA VAL A 30 -29.62 -35.03 1.04
C VAL A 30 -28.96 -36.27 1.65
N GLU A 31 -29.13 -37.43 1.00
CA GLU A 31 -28.53 -38.69 1.45
C GLU A 31 -26.98 -38.66 1.38
N PRO A 32 -26.29 -39.38 2.28
CA PRO A 32 -24.83 -39.39 2.32
C PRO A 32 -24.23 -40.15 1.13
N VAL A 33 -23.16 -39.59 0.56
CA VAL A 33 -22.34 -40.20 -0.48
C VAL A 33 -21.64 -41.45 0.08
N GLU A 34 -21.80 -42.59 -0.60
CA GLU A 34 -21.11 -43.84 -0.26
C GLU A 34 -19.59 -43.66 -0.31
N THR A 35 -18.92 -44.13 0.74
CA THR A 35 -17.47 -44.16 0.88
C THR A 35 -16.84 -45.10 -0.14
N VAL A 36 -15.92 -44.58 -0.96
CA VAL A 36 -15.09 -45.36 -1.88
C VAL A 36 -14.01 -46.08 -1.06
N GLU A 37 -13.90 -47.41 -1.20
CA GLU A 37 -12.87 -48.20 -0.54
C GLU A 37 -11.45 -47.85 -1.03
N PRO A 38 -10.42 -47.93 -0.19
CA PRO A 38 -9.06 -47.61 -0.58
C PRO A 38 -8.46 -48.69 -1.48
N VAL A 39 -7.79 -48.26 -2.55
CA VAL A 39 -6.98 -49.09 -3.44
C VAL A 39 -5.76 -49.60 -2.67
N GLU A 40 -5.57 -50.92 -2.60
CA GLU A 40 -4.36 -51.53 -2.04
C GLU A 40 -3.10 -51.05 -2.79
N THR A 41 -2.18 -50.45 -2.06
CA THR A 41 -0.85 -50.09 -2.53
C THR A 41 0.00 -51.34 -2.69
N VAL A 42 0.39 -51.65 -3.93
CA VAL A 42 1.39 -52.68 -4.23
C VAL A 42 2.78 -52.09 -3.98
N GLU A 43 3.56 -52.71 -3.08
CA GLU A 43 4.95 -52.35 -2.82
C GLU A 43 5.82 -52.63 -4.06
N PRO A 44 6.76 -51.75 -4.45
CA PRO A 44 7.74 -52.07 -5.48
C PRO A 44 8.91 -52.88 -4.88
N GLU A 45 9.10 -54.10 -5.40
CA GLU A 45 10.28 -54.92 -5.14
C GLU A 45 11.56 -54.22 -5.55
N ALA A 46 12.60 -54.45 -4.75
CA ALA A 46 13.92 -53.86 -4.88
C ALA A 46 14.79 -54.56 -5.93
N THR A 47 15.76 -53.77 -6.43
CA THR A 47 17.00 -54.14 -7.13
C THR A 47 16.86 -54.40 -8.64
N THR A 48 17.57 -53.64 -9.49
CA THR A 48 18.98 -53.93 -9.79
C THR A 48 19.73 -52.66 -10.23
N ALA A 49 20.99 -52.57 -9.78
CA ALA A 49 21.92 -51.49 -10.09
C ALA A 49 22.35 -51.51 -11.56
N VAL A 50 22.25 -50.36 -12.22
CA VAL A 50 22.82 -50.08 -13.55
C VAL A 50 24.14 -49.32 -13.34
N PRO A 51 25.23 -49.65 -14.06
CA PRO A 51 26.57 -49.16 -13.75
C PRO A 51 26.73 -47.67 -14.06
N ALA A 52 27.50 -47.01 -13.20
CA ALA A 52 27.84 -45.59 -13.27
C ALA A 52 28.71 -45.27 -14.48
N THR A 53 28.18 -44.47 -15.41
CA THR A 53 28.99 -43.56 -16.24
C THR A 53 28.08 -42.48 -16.82
N GLU A 54 28.56 -41.22 -16.74
CA GLU A 54 27.97 -40.01 -17.33
C GLU A 54 26.73 -39.41 -16.65
N ALA A 55 26.87 -39.02 -15.37
CA ALA A 55 26.08 -37.91 -14.83
C ALA A 55 26.90 -36.63 -14.96
N ALA A 56 26.40 -35.73 -15.81
CA ALA A 56 26.93 -34.42 -16.11
C ALA A 56 27.35 -33.64 -14.87
N GLN A 57 28.49 -32.94 -14.98
CA GLN A 57 28.76 -31.74 -14.20
C GLN A 57 27.70 -30.70 -14.55
N ALA A 58 26.52 -30.80 -13.93
CA ALA A 58 25.68 -29.64 -13.73
C ALA A 58 26.44 -28.74 -12.77
N ALA A 59 27.13 -27.74 -13.32
CA ALA A 59 27.61 -26.61 -12.55
C ALA A 59 26.47 -26.17 -11.63
N GLN A 60 26.69 -26.22 -10.32
CA GLN A 60 25.80 -25.59 -9.36
C GLN A 60 25.80 -24.10 -9.67
N ALA A 61 24.85 -23.66 -10.50
CA ALA A 61 24.56 -22.26 -10.66
C ALA A 61 24.29 -21.71 -9.25
N THR A 62 25.07 -20.72 -8.83
CA THR A 62 24.78 -19.96 -7.62
C THR A 62 23.29 -19.60 -7.65
N PRO A 63 22.50 -19.88 -6.60
CA PRO A 63 21.10 -19.54 -6.60
C PRO A 63 20.98 -18.04 -6.94
N PRO A 64 20.05 -17.65 -7.84
CA PRO A 64 19.85 -16.25 -8.17
C PRO A 64 19.69 -15.48 -6.86
N ASN A 65 20.29 -14.28 -6.77
CA ASN A 65 20.12 -13.43 -5.60
C ASN A 65 18.63 -13.03 -5.51
N VAL A 66 17.86 -13.80 -4.74
CA VAL A 66 16.41 -13.64 -4.61
C VAL A 66 16.16 -12.45 -3.69
N LYS A 67 15.59 -11.37 -4.23
CA LYS A 67 15.24 -10.19 -3.43
C LYS A 67 13.97 -10.42 -2.63
N LYS A 68 14.00 -10.05 -1.35
CA LYS A 68 12.88 -10.13 -0.43
C LYS A 68 12.02 -8.88 -0.54
N ILE A 69 10.84 -9.04 -1.14
CA ILE A 69 9.89 -7.96 -1.38
C ILE A 69 8.74 -8.09 -0.39
N VAL A 70 8.41 -7.00 0.29
CA VAL A 70 7.21 -6.92 1.13
C VAL A 70 6.18 -6.02 0.47
N PHE A 71 5.01 -6.56 0.15
CA PHE A 71 3.86 -5.77 -0.27
C PHE A 71 3.02 -5.37 0.94
N ALA A 72 3.07 -4.10 1.31
CA ALA A 72 2.19 -3.46 2.26
C ALA A 72 0.87 -3.06 1.60
N LEU A 73 -0.22 -3.65 2.08
CA LEU A 73 -1.55 -3.43 1.54
C LEU A 73 -2.47 -2.86 2.62
N PRO A 74 -2.53 -1.52 2.79
CA PRO A 74 -3.49 -0.90 3.69
C PRO A 74 -4.91 -0.98 3.12
N GLY A 75 -5.87 -1.25 4.01
CA GLY A 75 -7.29 -1.40 3.69
C GLY A 75 -7.77 -2.84 3.72
N ASP A 76 -9.08 -2.99 3.81
CA ASP A 76 -9.81 -4.27 3.82
C ASP A 76 -10.87 -4.37 2.71
N ASN A 77 -11.03 -3.30 1.92
CA ASN A 77 -11.95 -3.23 0.79
C ASN A 77 -11.16 -2.98 -0.49
N PHE A 78 -11.18 -3.98 -1.39
CA PHE A 78 -10.47 -3.95 -2.66
C PHE A 78 -11.45 -4.11 -3.83
N SER A 79 -11.24 -3.32 -4.89
CA SER A 79 -12.07 -3.45 -6.10
C SER A 79 -11.78 -4.75 -6.86
N SER A 80 -12.73 -5.19 -7.70
CA SER A 80 -12.47 -6.31 -8.63
C SER A 80 -11.29 -6.03 -9.57
N LYS A 81 -11.09 -4.76 -9.95
CA LYS A 81 -9.93 -4.32 -10.74
C LYS A 81 -8.62 -4.52 -9.97
N PHE A 82 -8.60 -4.17 -8.68
CA PHE A 82 -7.44 -4.42 -7.82
C PHE A 82 -7.16 -5.92 -7.74
N LEU A 83 -8.16 -6.74 -7.45
CA LEU A 83 -7.99 -8.19 -7.32
C LEU A 83 -7.42 -8.83 -8.59
N ILE A 84 -7.89 -8.42 -9.77
CA ILE A 84 -7.36 -8.86 -11.07
C ILE A 84 -5.90 -8.42 -11.23
N SER A 85 -5.62 -7.13 -10.97
CA SER A 85 -4.27 -6.55 -11.09
C SER A 85 -3.27 -7.25 -10.17
N TRP A 86 -3.66 -7.47 -8.91
CA TRP A 86 -2.90 -8.15 -7.89
C TRP A 86 -2.59 -9.60 -8.27
N THR A 87 -3.62 -10.37 -8.65
CA THR A 87 -3.47 -11.79 -9.00
C THR A 87 -2.54 -11.97 -10.20
N ALA A 88 -2.72 -11.15 -11.25
CA ALA A 88 -1.85 -11.18 -12.43
C ALA A 88 -0.39 -10.79 -12.10
N THR A 89 -0.22 -9.79 -11.23
CA THR A 89 1.10 -9.32 -10.80
C THR A 89 1.85 -10.38 -10.02
N ILE A 90 1.21 -10.98 -9.01
CA ILE A 90 1.85 -11.98 -8.16
C ILE A 90 2.20 -13.25 -8.96
N SER A 91 1.32 -13.70 -9.86
CA SER A 91 1.60 -14.84 -10.76
C SER A 91 2.88 -14.60 -11.59
N LYS A 92 2.94 -13.46 -12.29
CA LYS A 92 4.08 -13.12 -13.14
C LYS A 92 5.37 -12.89 -12.32
N LEU A 93 5.29 -12.24 -11.16
CA LEU A 93 6.47 -12.05 -10.30
C LEU A 93 7.05 -13.38 -9.82
N TRP A 94 6.22 -14.37 -9.46
CA TRP A 94 6.71 -15.70 -9.11
C TRP A 94 7.35 -16.44 -10.29
N GLU A 95 6.82 -16.29 -11.50
CA GLU A 95 7.40 -16.87 -12.72
C GLU A 95 8.83 -16.35 -12.97
N THR A 96 9.14 -15.11 -12.60
CA THR A 96 10.50 -14.56 -12.76
C THR A 96 11.55 -15.26 -11.90
N ARG A 97 11.15 -15.88 -10.78
CA ARG A 97 12.04 -16.47 -9.76
C ARG A 97 13.10 -15.50 -9.20
N LYS A 98 12.90 -14.19 -9.36
CA LYS A 98 13.80 -13.13 -8.85
C LYS A 98 13.46 -12.71 -7.42
N TYR A 99 12.23 -12.99 -6.97
CA TYR A 99 11.67 -12.39 -5.76
C TYR A 99 11.13 -13.43 -4.78
N ASP A 100 11.41 -13.21 -3.50
CA ASP A 100 10.77 -13.86 -2.35
C ASP A 100 9.75 -12.86 -1.80
N ILE A 101 8.47 -13.22 -1.83
CA ILE A 101 7.37 -12.26 -1.67
C ILE A 101 6.67 -12.49 -0.33
N MET A 102 6.59 -11.44 0.48
CA MET A 102 5.76 -11.36 1.68
C MET A 102 4.62 -10.36 1.46
N ILE A 103 3.44 -10.66 2.00
CA ILE A 103 2.29 -9.77 1.98
C ILE A 103 2.03 -9.31 3.41
N SER A 104 1.93 -8.00 3.63
CA SER A 104 1.68 -7.38 4.92
C SER A 104 0.44 -6.47 4.85
N PRO A 105 -0.76 -7.05 5.03
CA PRO A 105 -1.99 -6.26 5.03
C PRO A 105 -2.23 -5.58 6.40
N ALA A 106 -2.98 -4.49 6.40
CA ALA A 106 -3.49 -3.89 7.63
C ALA A 106 -4.76 -3.09 7.36
N THR A 107 -5.66 -3.00 8.35
CA THR A 107 -6.86 -2.15 8.29
C THR A 107 -7.03 -1.39 9.60
N GLY A 108 -7.74 -0.26 9.56
CA GLY A 108 -7.99 0.58 10.72
C GLY A 108 -8.45 1.98 10.34
N SER A 109 -9.08 2.67 11.28
CA SER A 109 -9.59 4.04 11.09
C SER A 109 -8.52 5.13 11.18
N PHE A 110 -7.35 4.80 11.73
CA PHE A 110 -6.23 5.73 11.88
C PHE A 110 -5.05 5.30 11.01
N VAL A 111 -4.92 5.94 9.85
CA VAL A 111 -3.99 5.56 8.78
C VAL A 111 -2.53 5.44 9.23
N PRO A 112 -1.98 6.33 10.11
CA PRO A 112 -0.62 6.12 10.64
C PRO A 112 -0.42 4.77 11.31
N PHE A 113 -1.41 4.25 12.04
CA PHE A 113 -1.33 2.93 12.68
C PHE A 113 -1.43 1.81 11.67
N VAL A 114 -2.25 1.98 10.63
CA VAL A 114 -2.35 1.03 9.51
C VAL A 114 -0.98 0.89 8.84
N ARG A 115 -0.32 2.00 8.49
CA ARG A 115 1.03 1.98 7.88
C ARG A 115 2.09 1.40 8.81
N MET A 116 2.03 1.67 10.12
CA MET A 116 2.94 1.03 11.08
C MET A 116 2.72 -0.49 11.15
N THR A 117 1.46 -0.93 11.06
CA THR A 117 1.11 -2.36 11.09
C THR A 117 1.63 -3.10 9.86
N THR A 118 1.61 -2.47 8.68
CA THR A 118 2.20 -3.05 7.46
C THR A 118 3.74 -3.12 7.48
N LEU A 119 4.39 -2.54 8.49
CA LEU A 119 5.80 -2.76 8.82
C LEU A 119 5.98 -3.84 9.92
N GLY A 120 4.92 -4.52 10.35
CA GLY A 120 4.96 -5.52 11.41
C GLY A 120 5.32 -4.96 12.79
N LEU A 121 5.10 -3.66 13.03
CA LEU A 121 5.40 -2.98 14.30
C LEU A 121 4.32 -3.26 15.36
N ASP A 122 4.71 -3.17 16.62
CA ASP A 122 3.83 -3.39 17.78
C ASP A 122 4.24 -2.45 18.91
N VAL A 123 3.31 -1.61 19.38
CA VAL A 123 3.58 -0.60 20.42
C VAL A 123 4.25 -1.18 21.68
N LEU A 124 3.97 -2.43 22.03
CA LEU A 124 4.51 -3.08 23.23
C LEU A 124 6.01 -3.39 23.12
N ARG A 125 6.62 -3.32 21.93
CA ARG A 125 8.06 -3.54 21.73
C ARG A 125 8.92 -2.30 21.99
N GLY A 126 8.31 -1.17 22.34
CA GLY A 126 9.02 0.04 22.78
C GLY A 126 9.51 0.94 21.63
N GLN A 127 10.41 1.87 21.95
CA GLN A 127 10.79 2.97 21.04
C GLN A 127 11.87 2.63 20.00
N ASP A 128 12.62 1.54 20.18
CA ASP A 128 13.77 1.18 19.33
C ASP A 128 13.39 0.14 18.26
N GLN A 129 12.12 0.12 17.88
CA GLN A 129 11.57 -0.85 16.95
C GLN A 129 12.07 -0.66 15.52
N LYS A 130 12.31 -1.80 14.86
CA LYS A 130 12.62 -1.89 13.44
C LYS A 130 11.49 -2.61 12.71
N PRO A 131 11.27 -2.35 11.41
CA PRO A 131 10.30 -3.10 10.62
C PRO A 131 10.55 -4.60 10.75
N PHE A 132 9.46 -5.35 10.85
CA PHE A 132 9.42 -6.80 10.98
C PHE A 132 10.30 -7.34 12.12
N ASN A 133 10.48 -6.54 13.18
CA ASN A 133 11.38 -6.86 14.30
C ASN A 133 12.80 -7.23 13.86
N GLY A 134 13.31 -6.57 12.81
CA GLY A 134 14.63 -6.80 12.25
C GLY A 134 14.75 -8.02 11.32
N GLN A 135 13.64 -8.69 10.98
CA GLN A 135 13.66 -9.71 9.93
C GLN A 135 14.10 -9.09 8.59
N PRO A 136 14.90 -9.82 7.78
CA PRO A 136 15.46 -9.29 6.55
C PRO A 136 14.39 -9.10 5.47
N PHE A 137 14.42 -7.94 4.83
CA PHE A 137 13.74 -7.62 3.57
C PHE A 137 14.63 -6.67 2.76
N ASP A 138 14.44 -6.60 1.46
CA ASP A 138 15.21 -5.70 0.59
C ASP A 138 14.39 -4.46 0.21
N VAL A 139 13.13 -4.67 -0.17
CA VAL A 139 12.23 -3.59 -0.61
C VAL A 139 10.86 -3.76 0.04
N TRP A 140 10.36 -2.66 0.61
CA TRP A 140 8.99 -2.53 1.07
C TRP A 140 8.20 -1.71 0.05
N ILE A 141 7.08 -2.23 -0.42
CA ILE A 141 6.25 -1.65 -1.46
C ILE A 141 4.86 -1.44 -0.91
N THR A 142 4.38 -0.21 -0.95
CA THR A 142 3.02 0.13 -0.54
C THR A 142 2.13 0.34 -1.75
N ILE A 143 0.96 -0.31 -1.74
CA ILE A 143 -0.07 -0.17 -2.76
C ILE A 143 -1.42 0.03 -2.06
N ASP A 144 -2.02 1.21 -2.21
CA ASP A 144 -3.33 1.50 -1.62
C ASP A 144 -4.44 0.71 -2.33
N SER A 145 -5.52 0.40 -1.59
CA SER A 145 -6.60 -0.48 -2.06
C SER A 145 -7.43 0.09 -3.23
N ASP A 146 -7.34 1.40 -3.48
CA ASP A 146 -8.00 2.11 -4.58
C ASP A 146 -7.09 2.35 -5.80
N ILE A 147 -5.87 1.81 -5.80
CA ILE A 147 -4.93 1.91 -6.92
C ILE A 147 -5.13 0.76 -7.91
N VAL A 148 -5.08 1.10 -9.20
CA VAL A 148 -5.16 0.13 -10.31
C VAL A 148 -3.86 0.15 -11.08
N PHE A 149 -3.20 -1.00 -11.16
CA PHE A 149 -1.83 -1.13 -11.67
C PHE A 149 -1.70 -2.35 -12.59
N THR A 150 -0.55 -2.48 -13.26
CA THR A 150 -0.18 -3.70 -13.98
C THR A 150 1.09 -4.31 -13.41
N TYR A 151 1.35 -5.57 -13.77
CA TYR A 151 2.60 -6.24 -13.45
C TYR A 151 3.82 -5.43 -13.90
N GLU A 152 3.81 -4.92 -15.13
CA GLU A 152 4.94 -4.21 -15.72
C GLU A 152 5.25 -2.92 -14.95
N GLN A 153 4.23 -2.30 -14.37
CA GLN A 153 4.40 -1.12 -13.52
C GLN A 153 5.00 -1.47 -12.16
N VAL A 154 4.58 -2.60 -11.56
CA VAL A 154 5.17 -3.09 -10.29
C VAL A 154 6.61 -3.55 -10.50
N GLU A 155 6.90 -4.31 -11.57
CA GLU A 155 8.27 -4.72 -11.90
C GLU A 155 9.15 -3.49 -12.15
N LYS A 156 8.70 -2.51 -12.94
CA LYS A 156 9.44 -1.26 -13.15
C LYS A 156 9.65 -0.48 -11.84
N LEU A 157 8.67 -0.48 -10.93
CA LEU A 157 8.81 0.17 -9.62
C LEU A 157 9.89 -0.52 -8.77
N ILE A 158 9.91 -1.86 -8.75
CA ILE A 158 10.92 -2.65 -8.03
C ILE A 158 12.31 -2.40 -8.63
N GLU A 159 12.46 -2.51 -9.95
CA GLU A 159 13.75 -2.33 -10.62
C GLU A 159 14.28 -0.91 -10.47
N ALA A 160 13.41 0.09 -10.43
CA ALA A 160 13.80 1.47 -10.16
C ALA A 160 14.45 1.66 -8.79
N THR A 161 14.22 0.75 -7.83
CA THR A 161 14.86 0.84 -6.51
C THR A 161 16.36 0.56 -6.55
N GLU A 162 16.87 -0.06 -7.61
CA GLU A 162 18.30 -0.24 -7.84
C GLU A 162 19.02 1.07 -8.14
N GLU A 163 18.31 2.02 -8.77
CA GLU A 163 18.83 3.35 -9.08
C GLU A 163 18.65 4.30 -7.89
N HIS A 164 17.50 4.20 -7.19
CA HIS A 164 17.13 5.12 -6.11
C HIS A 164 16.45 4.41 -4.92
N PRO A 165 16.83 4.71 -3.67
CA PRO A 165 16.28 4.00 -2.50
C PRO A 165 14.80 4.28 -2.20
N VAL A 166 14.23 5.37 -2.73
CA VAL A 166 12.82 5.73 -2.54
C VAL A 166 12.24 6.12 -3.89
N VAL A 167 11.32 5.30 -4.40
CA VAL A 167 10.69 5.51 -5.71
C VAL A 167 9.18 5.45 -5.61
N ALA A 168 8.49 6.38 -6.25
CA ALA A 168 7.03 6.37 -6.37
C ALA A 168 6.56 6.38 -7.83
N GLY A 169 5.35 5.86 -8.07
CA GLY A 169 4.62 6.04 -9.32
C GLY A 169 3.64 7.22 -9.25
N MET A 170 3.21 7.71 -10.41
CA MET A 170 2.28 8.83 -10.51
C MET A 170 0.83 8.35 -10.54
N TYR A 171 -0.04 9.05 -9.81
CA TYR A 171 -1.49 8.87 -9.89
C TYR A 171 -2.20 10.20 -9.65
N ARG A 172 -3.34 10.38 -10.32
CA ARG A 172 -4.11 11.63 -10.27
C ARG A 172 -4.94 11.74 -9.00
N MET A 173 -5.09 12.94 -8.49
CA MET A 173 -5.98 13.27 -7.38
C MET A 173 -7.44 13.31 -7.84
N ALA A 174 -8.37 13.42 -6.88
CA ALA A 174 -9.81 13.45 -7.15
C ALA A 174 -10.26 14.67 -7.98
N ASP A 175 -9.44 15.73 -8.04
CA ASP A 175 -9.67 16.92 -8.86
C ASP A 175 -9.36 16.72 -10.36
N LEU A 176 -8.90 15.51 -10.76
CA LEU A 176 -8.54 15.11 -12.12
C LEU A 176 -7.41 15.91 -12.78
N THR A 177 -6.85 16.88 -12.05
CA THR A 177 -5.93 17.90 -12.54
C THR A 177 -4.53 17.65 -11.99
N ASN A 178 -4.41 17.41 -10.69
CA ASN A 178 -3.13 17.31 -10.03
C ASN A 178 -2.71 15.85 -9.83
N TYR A 179 -1.41 15.61 -9.82
CA TYR A 179 -0.82 14.39 -9.30
C TYR A 179 -0.58 14.50 -7.80
N ALA A 180 -0.59 13.37 -7.10
CA ALA A 180 -0.44 13.29 -5.65
C ALA A 180 1.02 13.45 -5.16
N PHE A 181 1.76 14.44 -5.66
CA PHE A 181 3.12 14.76 -5.20
C PHE A 181 3.44 16.24 -5.34
N VAL A 182 4.42 16.71 -4.57
CA VAL A 182 4.84 18.12 -4.45
C VAL A 182 6.35 18.20 -4.62
N LYS A 183 6.80 19.06 -5.55
CA LYS A 183 8.23 19.25 -5.83
C LYS A 183 8.96 19.91 -4.67
N ASP A 184 8.47 21.07 -4.23
CA ASP A 184 9.16 21.96 -3.30
C ASP A 184 8.28 22.29 -2.08
N TRP A 185 8.88 22.39 -0.90
CA TRP A 185 8.20 22.77 0.34
C TRP A 185 8.05 24.30 0.43
N ASP A 186 7.28 24.88 -0.49
CA ASP A 186 7.09 26.32 -0.62
C ASP A 186 6.04 26.85 0.38
N THR A 187 6.52 27.40 1.49
CA THR A 187 5.67 28.01 2.52
C THR A 187 5.05 29.33 2.06
N THR A 188 5.61 30.01 1.06
CA THR A 188 5.00 31.23 0.48
C THR A 188 3.73 30.84 -0.28
N TYR A 189 3.83 29.81 -1.12
CA TYR A 189 2.66 29.26 -1.82
C TYR A 189 1.62 28.74 -0.81
N PHE A 190 2.05 28.02 0.22
CA PHE A 190 1.16 27.52 1.27
C PHE A 190 0.40 28.65 1.97
N LYS A 191 1.08 29.72 2.39
CA LYS A 191 0.44 30.88 3.05
C LYS A 191 -0.65 31.52 2.18
N ALA A 192 -0.46 31.55 0.87
CA ALA A 192 -1.41 32.15 -0.06
C ALA A 192 -2.58 31.22 -0.45
N ASN A 193 -2.39 29.90 -0.43
CA ASN A 193 -3.35 28.93 -1.00
C ASN A 193 -3.91 27.91 0.01
N GLY A 194 -3.34 27.83 1.21
CA GLY A 194 -3.71 26.84 2.24
C GLY A 194 -3.27 25.39 1.92
N THR A 195 -2.45 25.20 0.90
CA THR A 195 -1.93 23.90 0.45
C THR A 195 -0.60 24.09 -0.26
N PHE A 196 0.21 23.04 -0.36
CA PHE A 196 1.40 23.05 -1.20
C PHE A 196 1.05 22.87 -2.67
N LYS A 197 1.97 23.28 -3.55
CA LYS A 197 1.75 23.22 -5.00
C LYS A 197 1.93 21.78 -5.50
N PHE A 198 0.81 21.09 -5.69
CA PHE A 198 0.79 19.79 -6.36
C PHE A 198 1.14 19.92 -7.84
N ILE A 199 1.77 18.87 -8.38
CA ILE A 199 2.28 18.86 -9.74
C ILE A 199 1.18 18.51 -10.75
N LYS A 200 1.19 19.17 -11.90
CA LYS A 200 0.25 18.92 -13.01
C LYS A 200 0.89 18.10 -14.12
N PRO A 201 0.10 17.49 -15.02
CA PRO A 201 0.60 16.83 -16.22
C PRO A 201 1.56 17.70 -17.05
N GLU A 202 1.25 18.98 -17.22
CA GLU A 202 2.07 19.89 -18.03
C GLU A 202 3.46 20.09 -17.44
N ASP A 203 3.57 20.14 -16.11
CA ASP A 203 4.86 20.26 -15.42
C ASP A 203 5.76 19.03 -15.67
N ILE A 204 5.17 17.84 -15.83
CA ILE A 204 5.90 16.61 -16.15
C ILE A 204 6.34 16.60 -17.61
N GLU A 205 5.50 17.05 -18.54
CA GLU A 205 5.88 17.16 -19.95
C GLU A 205 7.03 18.15 -20.16
N VAL A 206 6.99 19.30 -19.47
CA VAL A 206 8.10 20.27 -19.47
C VAL A 206 9.37 19.63 -18.92
N TRP A 207 9.29 18.97 -17.76
CA TRP A 207 10.44 18.29 -17.16
C TRP A 207 11.08 17.24 -18.09
N LYS A 208 10.26 16.36 -18.69
CA LYS A 208 10.75 15.34 -19.62
C LYS A 208 11.43 15.96 -20.83
N LYS A 209 10.88 17.05 -21.36
CA LYS A 209 11.44 17.77 -22.51
C LYS A 209 12.76 18.47 -22.18
N GLU A 210 12.89 19.06 -20.99
CA GLU A 210 14.06 19.85 -20.60
C GLU A 210 15.21 18.99 -20.10
N THR A 211 14.91 17.87 -19.43
CA THR A 211 15.93 17.06 -18.74
C THR A 211 16.20 15.71 -19.39
N GLU A 212 15.28 15.22 -20.22
CA GLU A 212 15.25 13.83 -20.73
C GLU A 212 15.27 12.76 -19.61
N PHE A 213 15.05 13.16 -18.34
CA PHE A 213 15.21 12.30 -17.19
C PHE A 213 13.86 11.77 -16.69
N LYS A 214 13.77 10.44 -16.55
CA LYS A 214 12.52 9.76 -16.15
C LYS A 214 12.16 9.95 -14.67
N TYR A 215 13.10 10.32 -13.81
CA TYR A 215 12.81 10.57 -12.39
C TYR A 215 12.62 12.04 -12.10
N TYR A 216 11.52 12.35 -11.43
CA TYR A 216 11.19 13.70 -10.97
C TYR A 216 11.42 13.77 -9.45
N PRO A 217 12.42 14.52 -8.97
CA PRO A 217 12.69 14.65 -7.55
C PRO A 217 11.61 15.48 -6.85
N VAL A 218 11.13 15.00 -5.70
CA VAL A 218 10.06 15.64 -4.92
C VAL A 218 10.38 15.64 -3.42
N VAL A 219 9.81 16.60 -2.68
CA VAL A 219 9.85 16.58 -1.20
C VAL A 219 8.71 15.76 -0.59
N TYR A 220 7.67 15.48 -1.38
CA TYR A 220 6.51 14.71 -0.95
C TYR A 220 5.90 13.94 -2.12
N SER A 221 5.52 12.69 -1.87
CA SER A 221 4.65 11.88 -2.71
C SER A 221 3.68 11.14 -1.82
N GLY A 222 2.42 11.04 -2.25
CA GLY A 222 1.48 10.13 -1.65
C GLY A 222 1.99 8.68 -1.73
N MET A 223 1.57 7.88 -0.76
CA MET A 223 2.07 6.52 -0.55
C MET A 223 1.20 5.42 -1.19
N GLY A 224 0.35 5.81 -2.15
CA GLY A 224 -0.53 4.85 -2.82
C GLY A 224 0.19 3.90 -3.77
N PHE A 225 1.38 4.27 -4.26
CA PHE A 225 2.20 3.39 -5.10
C PHE A 225 3.67 3.77 -4.98
N MET A 226 4.36 3.20 -3.99
CA MET A 226 5.74 3.57 -3.64
C MET A 226 6.54 2.35 -3.19
N ALA A 227 7.83 2.30 -3.55
CA ALA A 227 8.79 1.29 -3.15
C ALA A 227 10.00 1.92 -2.46
N ILE A 228 10.43 1.29 -1.37
CA ILE A 228 11.42 1.83 -0.44
C ILE A 228 12.40 0.73 -0.04
N ARG A 229 13.70 0.97 -0.21
CA ARG A 229 14.73 0.04 0.23
C ARG A 229 14.89 0.04 1.75
N LYS A 230 15.24 -1.11 2.31
CA LYS A 230 15.34 -1.32 3.76
C LYS A 230 16.20 -0.27 4.47
N GLU A 231 17.32 0.16 3.89
CA GLU A 231 18.24 1.10 4.54
C GLU A 231 17.61 2.46 4.87
N VAL A 232 16.52 2.84 4.16
CA VAL A 232 15.79 4.08 4.45
C VAL A 232 15.14 3.98 5.83
N PHE A 233 14.52 2.83 6.13
CA PHE A 233 13.94 2.58 7.45
C PHE A 233 15.01 2.44 8.52
N ASP A 234 16.15 1.82 8.22
CA ASP A 234 17.25 1.69 9.20
C ASP A 234 17.79 3.05 9.67
N ASN A 235 17.63 4.10 8.86
CA ASN A 235 18.06 5.47 9.14
C ASN A 235 16.96 6.41 9.65
N ILE A 236 15.73 5.91 9.81
CA ILE A 236 14.61 6.66 10.41
C ILE A 236 14.30 6.07 11.78
N LYS A 237 14.23 6.92 12.81
CA LYS A 237 13.84 6.48 14.15
C LYS A 237 12.32 6.33 14.24
N TYR A 238 11.87 5.21 14.80
CA TYR A 238 10.46 5.00 15.17
C TYR A 238 9.93 6.13 16.11
N PRO A 239 8.68 6.59 15.92
CA PRO A 239 7.68 6.14 14.96
C PRO A 239 7.96 6.65 13.53
N TYR A 240 7.48 5.94 12.50
CA TYR A 240 7.81 6.27 11.10
C TYR A 240 6.82 7.27 10.48
N PHE A 241 5.55 7.25 10.91
CA PHE A 241 4.43 7.93 10.24
C PHE A 241 3.84 9.10 11.06
N ASP A 242 4.62 9.66 11.96
CA ASP A 242 4.27 10.82 12.79
C ASP A 242 5.18 12.02 12.48
N SER A 243 4.67 13.21 12.76
CA SER A 243 5.45 14.45 12.73
C SER A 243 4.94 15.44 13.76
N GLU A 244 5.81 16.38 14.13
CA GLU A 244 5.41 17.53 14.95
C GLU A 244 4.41 18.43 14.20
N ILE A 245 3.55 19.10 14.96
CA ILE A 245 2.58 20.07 14.41
C ILE A 245 3.35 21.16 13.65
N ALA A 246 3.05 21.30 12.36
CA ALA A 246 3.64 22.33 11.54
C ALA A 246 3.15 23.70 12.00
N THR A 247 4.08 24.63 12.21
CA THR A 247 3.77 26.01 12.58
C THR A 247 4.32 26.94 11.51
N ILE A 248 3.45 27.75 10.91
CA ILE A 248 3.80 28.69 9.85
C ILE A 248 3.28 30.07 10.26
N GLU A 249 4.18 31.04 10.38
CA GLU A 249 3.82 32.44 10.64
C GLU A 249 3.50 33.16 9.33
N ALA A 250 2.27 33.66 9.23
CA ALA A 250 1.81 34.50 8.13
C ALA A 250 2.31 35.94 8.29
N ASP A 251 2.35 36.68 7.19
CA ASP A 251 2.93 38.02 7.14
C ASP A 251 2.10 39.04 7.95
N ASP A 252 0.82 38.75 8.23
CA ASP A 252 -0.06 39.55 9.08
C ASP A 252 0.04 39.20 10.59
N GLY A 253 0.95 38.31 10.96
CA GLY A 253 1.15 37.83 12.32
C GLY A 253 0.25 36.64 12.72
N THR A 254 -0.61 36.14 11.81
CA THR A 254 -1.40 34.94 12.06
C THR A 254 -0.50 33.71 12.16
N VAL A 255 -0.66 32.91 13.22
CA VAL A 255 0.06 31.65 13.41
C VAL A 255 -0.80 30.49 12.90
N ILE A 256 -0.41 29.91 11.76
CA ILE A 256 -1.05 28.73 11.18
C ILE A 256 -0.47 27.48 11.85
N ARG A 257 -1.35 26.61 12.36
CA ARG A 257 -0.99 25.31 12.93
C ARG A 257 -1.66 24.21 12.13
N ASP A 258 -0.86 23.29 11.60
CA ASP A 258 -1.34 22.23 10.72
C ASP A 258 -0.83 20.86 11.18
N ILE A 259 -1.68 19.84 11.03
CA ILE A 259 -1.34 18.44 11.28
C ILE A 259 -1.14 17.79 9.92
N CYS A 260 0.04 17.22 9.71
CA CYS A 260 0.34 16.52 8.48
C CYS A 260 -0.34 15.13 8.44
N SER A 261 -0.72 14.69 7.24
CA SER A 261 -1.05 13.30 6.97
C SER A 261 0.15 12.38 7.21
N GLU A 262 -0.09 11.07 7.21
CA GLU A 262 0.93 10.07 7.52
C GLU A 262 2.01 10.00 6.43
N ASP A 263 1.60 10.15 5.18
CA ASP A 263 2.49 10.17 4.01
C ASP A 263 3.38 11.42 3.99
N VAL A 264 2.84 12.61 4.28
CA VAL A 264 3.61 13.85 4.45
C VAL A 264 4.59 13.71 5.60
N SER A 265 4.14 13.18 6.74
CA SER A 265 4.99 12.96 7.92
C SER A 265 6.17 12.05 7.61
N PHE A 266 5.91 10.95 6.91
CA PHE A 266 6.96 10.00 6.54
C PHE A 266 7.90 10.55 5.46
N CYS A 267 7.39 11.23 4.44
CA CYS A 267 8.23 11.89 3.43
C CYS A 267 9.19 12.90 4.04
N LYS A 268 8.73 13.70 5.02
CA LYS A 268 9.61 14.61 5.78
C LYS A 268 10.72 13.86 6.51
N LYS A 269 10.41 12.72 7.14
CA LYS A 269 11.41 11.88 7.81
C LYS A 269 12.42 11.27 6.84
N ILE A 270 11.96 10.84 5.66
CA ILE A 270 12.84 10.39 4.57
C ILE A 270 13.84 11.49 4.17
N THR A 271 13.35 12.71 3.94
CA THR A 271 14.21 13.85 3.60
C THR A 271 15.18 14.21 4.74
N GLN A 272 14.70 14.19 6.00
CA GLN A 272 15.54 14.43 7.19
C GLN A 272 16.63 13.37 7.37
N ALA A 273 16.37 12.13 6.98
CA ALA A 273 17.34 11.04 6.94
C ALA A 273 18.33 11.14 5.75
N GLY A 274 18.21 12.16 4.90
CA GLY A 274 19.13 12.43 3.80
C GLY A 274 18.79 11.73 2.48
N TYR A 275 17.57 11.22 2.34
CA TYR A 275 17.11 10.53 1.12
C TYR A 275 16.23 11.44 0.25
N GLN A 276 16.43 11.34 -1.06
CA GLN A 276 15.59 12.01 -2.07
C GLN A 276 14.50 11.06 -2.54
N ILE A 277 13.24 11.53 -2.53
CA ILE A 277 12.11 10.80 -3.11
C ILE A 277 12.12 11.04 -4.62
N MET A 278 12.09 9.96 -5.40
CA MET A 278 12.12 10.00 -6.86
C MET A 278 10.81 9.47 -7.44
N VAL A 279 10.03 10.33 -8.09
CA VAL A 279 8.83 9.89 -8.82
C VAL A 279 9.25 9.41 -10.21
N ASN A 280 9.05 8.13 -10.51
CA ASN A 280 9.30 7.60 -11.84
C ASN A 280 8.14 7.97 -12.77
N THR A 281 8.40 8.93 -13.65
CA THR A 281 7.39 9.54 -14.54
C THR A 281 6.95 8.63 -15.70
N ASP A 282 7.54 7.45 -15.84
CA ASP A 282 7.06 6.41 -16.76
C ASP A 282 6.11 5.40 -16.10
N ILE A 283 5.89 5.53 -14.79
CA ILE A 283 4.94 4.73 -14.03
C ILE A 283 3.71 5.61 -13.74
N ARG A 284 2.60 5.31 -14.42
CA ARG A 284 1.31 5.98 -14.18
C ARG A 284 0.22 4.96 -13.88
N VAL A 285 -0.25 4.94 -12.64
CA VAL A 285 -1.30 4.02 -12.18
C VAL A 285 -2.66 4.71 -12.13
N GLY A 286 -3.73 3.92 -12.12
CA GLY A 286 -5.10 4.40 -11.92
C GLY A 286 -5.41 4.63 -10.44
N HIS A 287 -6.34 5.53 -10.16
CA HIS A 287 -6.79 5.86 -8.81
C HIS A 287 -8.33 5.91 -8.82
N ILE A 288 -8.96 4.98 -8.11
CA ILE A 288 -10.40 4.85 -8.06
C ILE A 288 -10.96 5.90 -7.11
N LYS A 289 -12.02 6.59 -7.57
CA LYS A 289 -12.83 7.47 -6.72
C LYS A 289 -14.28 7.10 -6.85
N SER A 290 -14.95 6.95 -5.71
CA SER A 290 -16.36 6.60 -5.62
C SER A 290 -17.23 7.77 -6.05
N LEU A 291 -18.31 7.47 -6.74
CA LEU A 291 -19.40 8.39 -7.07
C LEU A 291 -20.67 7.84 -6.42
N VAL A 292 -21.37 8.66 -5.64
CA VAL A 292 -22.70 8.32 -5.11
C VAL A 292 -23.71 8.67 -6.21
N ILE A 293 -24.61 7.72 -6.51
CA ILE A 293 -25.70 7.86 -7.48
C ILE A 293 -27.02 7.99 -6.72
#